data_AF-A0AB33K3Z5-F1
#
_entry.id   AF-A0AB33K3Z5-F1
#
_cell.length_a   1.000
_cell.length_b   1.000
_cell.length_c   1.000
_cell.angle_alpha   90.00
_cell.angle_beta   90.00
_cell.angle_gamma   90.00
#
_symmetry.space_group_name_H-M   'P 1'
#
loop_
_entity.id
_entity.type
_entity.pdbx_description
1 polymer ?
#
loop_
_entity_poly.entity_id
_entity_poly.type
_entity_poly.pdbx_seq_one_letter_code
_entity_poly.pdbx_strand_id
1 'polypeptide(L)'
;MRLTLERGWEDLGPVDVAMFRIERVDFALSRLEGAAVPDTFVWVRRSADDVEGALDILLSALGLDREALAFRGTVETGFEVFDGSSK
;
A
#
# COMPACT_ATOMS: atom_id res chain seq x y z
N MET A 1 -5.40 4.86 27.95
CA MET A 1 -5.80 4.92 26.53
C MET A 1 -6.34 3.54 26.17
N ARG A 2 -7.58 3.44 25.65
CA ARG A 2 -8.18 2.16 25.20
C ARG A 2 -8.38 2.26 23.70
N LEU A 3 -7.79 1.34 22.96
CA LEU A 3 -7.96 1.22 21.52
C LEU A 3 -9.07 0.19 21.26
N THR A 4 -10.06 0.58 20.45
CA THR A 4 -11.10 -0.31 19.95
C THR A 4 -10.64 -0.82 18.59
N LEU A 5 -10.58 -2.14 18.42
CA LEU A 5 -10.25 -2.79 17.16
C LEU A 5 -11.56 -3.26 16.52
N GLU A 6 -11.95 -2.64 15.41
CA GLU A 6 -13.09 -3.11 14.60
C GLU A 6 -12.59 -4.01 13.46
N ARG A 7 -13.35 -5.08 13.17
CA ARG A 7 -13.11 -5.95 12.01
C ARG A 7 -13.88 -5.39 10.82
N GLY A 8 -13.15 -4.85 9.85
CA GLY A 8 -13.69 -4.42 8.57
C GLY A 8 -13.34 -2.98 8.24
N TRP A 9 -12.74 -2.77 7.06
CA TRP A 9 -12.53 -1.45 6.46
C TRP A 9 -13.67 -1.10 5.49
N GLU A 10 -14.78 -1.83 5.54
CA GLU A 10 -15.79 -1.80 4.48
C GLU A 10 -16.62 -0.50 4.48
N ASP A 11 -16.66 0.21 5.61
CA ASP A 11 -17.43 1.45 5.82
C ASP A 11 -16.57 2.63 6.33
N LEU A 12 -15.42 2.92 5.70
CA LEU A 12 -14.58 4.08 6.07
C LEU A 12 -15.25 5.46 5.87
N GLY A 13 -16.48 5.50 5.35
CA GLY A 13 -17.18 6.75 5.05
C GLY A 13 -16.46 7.53 3.93
N PRO A 14 -16.46 8.88 3.95
CA PRO A 14 -15.93 9.72 2.87
C PRO A 14 -14.39 9.79 2.83
N VAL A 15 -13.70 8.87 3.50
CA VAL A 15 -12.24 8.89 3.60
C VAL A 15 -11.66 8.10 2.43
N ASP A 16 -11.33 8.83 1.36
CA ASP A 16 -10.71 8.26 0.17
C ASP A 16 -9.25 7.85 0.42
N VAL A 17 -8.58 8.51 1.37
CA VAL A 17 -7.15 8.34 1.65
C VAL A 17 -6.85 8.39 3.15
N ALA A 18 -6.09 7.41 3.64
CA ALA A 18 -5.46 7.44 4.97
C ALA A 18 -3.94 7.62 4.82
N MET A 19 -3.36 8.60 5.53
CA MET A 19 -1.91 8.82 5.53
C MET A 19 -1.29 8.34 6.84
N PHE A 20 -0.14 7.68 6.75
CA PHE A 20 0.62 7.24 7.91
C PHE A 20 2.12 7.32 7.64
N ARG A 21 2.92 7.16 8.70
CA ARG A 21 4.38 7.24 8.63
C ARG A 21 5.01 6.05 9.34
N ILE A 22 5.98 5.41 8.68
CA ILE A 22 6.82 4.34 9.24
C ILE A 22 8.26 4.77 9.03
N GLU A 23 9.07 4.76 10.10
CA GLU A 23 10.50 5.10 10.03
C GLU A 23 10.83 6.39 9.25
N ARG A 24 9.96 7.41 9.37
CA ARG A 24 10.05 8.71 8.68
C ARG A 24 9.69 8.70 7.18
N VAL A 25 9.29 7.56 6.63
CA VAL A 25 8.72 7.44 5.29
C VAL A 25 7.20 7.65 5.37
N ASP A 26 6.68 8.55 4.53
CA ASP A 26 5.26 8.84 4.43
C ASP A 26 4.59 7.92 3.40
N PHE A 27 3.50 7.27 3.81
CA PHE A 27 2.66 6.44 2.97
C PHE A 27 1.23 6.97 2.94
N ALA A 28 0.53 6.68 1.86
CA ALA A 28 -0.92 6.86 1.76
C ALA A 28 -1.58 5.55 1.35
N LEU A 29 -2.77 5.27 1.89
CA LEU A 29 -3.64 4.17 1.51
C LEU A 29 -4.88 4.74 0.86
N SER A 30 -5.31 4.15 -0.24
CA SER A 30 -6.61 4.48 -0.83
C SER A 30 -7.29 3.24 -1.38
N ARG A 31 -8.61 3.30 -1.49
CA ARG A 31 -9.36 2.44 -2.41
C ARG A 31 -9.64 3.24 -3.67
N LEU A 32 -9.31 2.69 -4.83
CA LEU A 32 -9.58 3.36 -6.10
C LEU A 32 -10.92 2.87 -6.64
N GLU A 33 -11.95 3.72 -6.61
CA GLU A 33 -13.26 3.39 -7.17
C GLU A 33 -13.16 3.10 -8.68
N GLY A 34 -13.77 2.01 -9.13
CA GLY A 34 -13.74 1.59 -10.53
C GLY A 34 -12.46 0.86 -10.97
N ALA A 35 -11.52 0.58 -10.05
CA ALA A 35 -10.44 -0.35 -10.34
C ALA A 35 -11.01 -1.75 -10.65
N ALA A 36 -10.41 -2.43 -11.63
CA ALA A 36 -10.84 -3.77 -12.02
C ALA A 36 -10.68 -4.80 -10.90
N VAL A 37 -9.82 -4.52 -9.92
CA VAL A 37 -9.57 -5.34 -8.73
C VAL A 37 -9.80 -4.47 -7.49
N PRO A 38 -10.53 -4.95 -6.47
CA PRO A 38 -10.81 -4.20 -5.24
C PRO A 38 -9.58 -4.19 -4.30
N ASP A 39 -8.41 -3.84 -4.81
CA ASP A 39 -7.17 -3.83 -4.06
C ASP A 39 -7.03 -2.57 -3.21
N THR A 40 -6.29 -2.70 -2.11
CA THR A 40 -5.82 -1.55 -1.33
C THR A 40 -4.54 -1.02 -1.98
N PHE A 41 -4.57 0.23 -2.42
CA PHE A 41 -3.41 0.86 -3.02
C PHE A 41 -2.56 1.49 -1.93
N VAL A 42 -1.26 1.24 -1.96
CA VAL A 42 -0.29 1.96 -1.14
C VAL A 42 0.55 2.87 -2.01
N TRP A 43 0.65 4.13 -1.61
CA TRP A 43 1.38 5.16 -2.32
C TRP A 43 2.56 5.64 -1.47
N VAL A 44 3.71 5.79 -2.12
CA VAL A 44 4.86 6.53 -1.58
C VAL A 44 4.89 7.91 -2.22
N ARG A 45 5.39 8.93 -1.51
CA ARG A 45 5.55 10.28 -2.09
C ARG A 45 6.34 10.22 -3.39
N ARG A 46 5.88 10.95 -4.41
CA ARG A 46 6.57 11.07 -5.72
C ARG A 46 8.03 11.56 -5.60
N SER A 47 8.36 12.31 -4.54
CA SER A 47 9.71 12.80 -4.28
C SER A 47 10.60 11.82 -3.50
N ALA A 48 10.18 10.56 -3.31
CA ALA A 48 11.00 9.57 -2.64
C ALA A 48 12.13 9.12 -3.58
N ASP A 49 13.37 9.30 -3.14
CA ASP A 49 14.56 8.93 -3.92
C ASP A 49 14.81 7.41 -3.89
N ASP A 50 14.35 6.73 -2.84
CA ASP A 50 14.50 5.28 -2.63
C ASP A 50 13.14 4.61 -2.41
N VAL A 51 12.49 4.24 -3.52
CA VAL A 51 11.19 3.56 -3.49
C VAL A 51 11.30 2.12 -3.01
N GLU A 52 12.42 1.44 -3.29
CA GLU A 52 12.63 0.05 -2.87
C GLU A 52 12.84 -0.05 -1.36
N GLY A 53 13.65 0.85 -0.78
CA GLY A 53 13.80 0.93 0.67
C GLY A 53 12.49 1.28 1.37
N ALA A 54 11.68 2.18 0.78
CA ALA A 54 10.35 2.48 1.31
C ALA A 54 9.41 1.25 1.27
N LEU A 55 9.46 0.46 0.21
CA LEU A 55 8.70 -0.78 0.09
C LEU A 55 9.15 -1.80 1.14
N ASP A 56 10.45 -2.01 1.31
CA ASP A 56 10.99 -2.96 2.29
C ASP A 56 10.60 -2.57 3.72
N ILE A 57 10.63 -1.26 4.07
CA ILE A 57 10.15 -0.74 5.36
C ILE A 57 8.67 -1.08 5.57
N LEU A 58 7.84 -0.83 4.56
CA LEU A 58 6.40 -1.10 4.64
C LEU A 58 6.13 -2.59 4.87
N LEU A 59 6.71 -3.45 4.03
CA LEU A 59 6.52 -4.89 4.10
C LEU A 59 6.99 -5.45 5.44
N SER A 60 8.17 -5.02 5.91
CA SER A 60 8.70 -5.42 7.21
C SER A 60 7.78 -5.02 8.37
N ALA A 61 7.26 -3.79 8.36
CA ALA A 61 6.35 -3.31 9.40
C ALA A 61 4.99 -4.03 9.41
N LEU A 62 4.55 -4.52 8.25
CA LEU A 62 3.34 -5.34 8.12
C LEU A 62 3.58 -6.83 8.37
N GLY A 63 4.84 -7.27 8.49
CA GLY A 63 5.20 -8.69 8.57
C GLY A 63 4.86 -9.45 7.29
N LEU A 64 4.96 -8.78 6.14
CA LEU A 64 4.68 -9.33 4.82
C LEU A 64 5.97 -9.48 4.02
N ASP A 65 5.96 -10.41 3.08
CA ASP A 65 7.02 -10.59 2.08
C ASP A 65 6.60 -9.98 0.73
N ARG A 66 7.53 -9.93 -0.24
CA ARG A 66 7.29 -9.31 -1.55
C ARG A 66 6.21 -10.04 -2.36
N GLU A 67 5.98 -11.32 -2.09
CA GLU A 67 4.91 -12.14 -2.68
C GLU A 67 3.50 -11.64 -2.31
N ALA A 68 3.37 -10.78 -1.27
CA ALA A 68 2.11 -10.15 -0.92
C ALA A 68 1.69 -9.01 -1.86
N LEU A 69 2.61 -8.55 -2.73
CA LEU A 69 2.31 -7.53 -3.72
C LEU A 69 1.51 -8.15 -4.87
N ALA A 70 0.49 -7.44 -5.34
CA ALA A 70 -0.21 -7.79 -6.58
C ALA A 70 0.47 -7.13 -7.79
N PHE A 71 0.94 -5.88 -7.63
CA PHE A 71 1.69 -5.15 -8.64
C PHE A 71 2.48 -4.01 -8.01
N ARG A 72 3.47 -3.47 -8.73
CA ARG A 72 4.14 -2.20 -8.42
C ARG A 72 4.33 -1.37 -9.68
N GLY A 73 4.37 -0.05 -9.53
CA GLY A 73 4.71 0.84 -10.63
C GLY A 73 3.95 2.15 -10.60
N THR A 74 4.03 2.86 -11.72
CA THR A 74 3.38 4.16 -11.92
C THR A 74 2.74 4.22 -13.30
N VAL A 75 1.87 5.21 -13.53
CA VAL A 75 1.30 5.43 -14.87
C VAL A 75 2.41 5.78 -15.87
N GLU A 76 3.47 6.43 -15.42
CA GLU A 76 4.59 6.88 -16.24
C GLU A 76 5.56 5.74 -16.59
N THR A 77 5.80 4.82 -15.65
CA THR A 77 6.76 3.71 -15.81
C THR A 77 6.12 2.38 -16.19
N GLY A 78 4.79 2.30 -16.18
CA GLY A 78 4.05 1.05 -16.26
C GLY A 78 4.03 0.28 -14.93
N PHE A 79 3.24 -0.80 -14.91
CA PHE A 79 3.07 -1.67 -13.74
C PHE A 79 3.68 -3.05 -14.00
N GLU A 80 4.50 -3.51 -13.06
CA GLU A 80 4.96 -4.89 -12.93
C GLU A 80 3.96 -5.65 -12.07
N VAL A 81 3.42 -6.76 -12.58
CA VAL A 81 2.45 -7.60 -11.87
C VAL A 81 3.18 -8.77 -11.23
N PHE A 82 2.84 -9.06 -9.98
CA PHE A 82 3.34 -10.21 -9.23
C PHE A 82 2.20 -11.22 -9.10
N ASP A 83 2.38 -12.40 -9.67
CA ASP A 83 1.36 -13.46 -9.75
C ASP A 83 1.51 -14.51 -8.63
N GLY A 84 2.22 -14.17 -7.54
CA GLY A 84 2.47 -15.06 -6.41
C GLY A 84 3.20 -16.36 -6.78
N SER A 85 3.71 -16.46 -8.01
CA SER A 85 4.27 -17.67 -8.59
C SER A 85 5.79 -17.58 -8.64
N SER A 86 6.43 -17.38 -7.49
CA SER A 86 7.87 -17.61 -7.38
C SER A 86 8.15 -19.10 -7.55
N LYS A 87 8.89 -19.46 -8.59
CA LYS A 87 9.56 -20.76 -8.71
C LYS A 87 10.79 -20.83 -7.82
#